data_AF-A0A959G6N5-F1
#
_entry.id   AF-A0A959G6N5-F1
#
_cell.length_a   1.000
_cell.length_b   1.000
_cell.length_c   1.000
_cell.angle_alpha   90.00
_cell.angle_beta   90.00
_cell.angle_gamma   90.00
#
_symmetry.space_group_name_H-M   'P 1'
#
loop_
_entity.id
_entity.type
_entity.pdbx_description
1 polymer ?
#
loop_
_entity_poly.entity_id
_entity_poly.type
_entity_poly.pdbx_seq_one_letter_code
_entity_poly.pdbx_strand_id
1 'polypeptide(L)'
;MKFRTFTFILLFCLPVFIHAQVIWDGGGDAKLWNDALNWSTDAVPVAGEIVEIGTSATISGTAPATYGQLRIVGNATVVLALNLSIDGTAGDFHAVTVGKTCTLSIGDGVNAYQFNVNTNDTKGGIANFGSGDSSMITIASMANLRLMGGSNGINAAAPVTQIVNKGTITIDPAVKIGIKSVSTFDNQGSIISGAVATDAIQVAGGVFTNEGTITINSTLDDGIEILTGGVFNNEGSINITVAETANASRNGIAVGTLDAEGSFNNMANGTINIDGGSSATARSIMAYEKGSFTNEGLVTVKNGNPGATIYTRNSLQNLKGGVIDLTNGRINVNVGTLVNNGLIKSSRQGSSVFTSEGTIIVNNAFYQSDSAFTFATGAGTITNNGIYVDSTGVAIVDAASMCEVDLGEVSYDYFYEGNAYATSTSEGNLAFMAKSVLSDTVELTTTIPGITIQVLNVCPEAIINTASKTLVADHLNIYPTVAGSGDVINIDGAPTDAVIRMYDLNGAIIGQGRGNRIEVPTRNPGMILLSVMDGKVGYVQKLIIR
;
A
#
# COMPACT_ATOMS: atom_id res chain seq x y z
N MET A 1 60.93 43.41 -54.68
CA MET A 1 60.55 43.92 -53.34
C MET A 1 59.67 42.85 -52.69
N LYS A 2 60.20 42.07 -51.74
CA LYS A 2 59.47 40.92 -51.14
C LYS A 2 58.63 41.41 -49.95
N PHE A 3 57.31 41.35 -50.07
CA PHE A 3 56.40 41.56 -48.94
C PHE A 3 56.45 40.33 -48.03
N ARG A 4 56.84 40.53 -46.77
CA ARG A 4 56.70 39.53 -45.70
C ARG A 4 55.34 39.75 -45.04
N THR A 5 54.41 38.83 -45.25
CA THR A 5 53.14 38.75 -44.53
C THR A 5 53.44 38.37 -43.08
N PHE A 6 53.21 39.29 -42.16
CA PHE A 6 53.34 39.07 -40.72
C PHE A 6 51.99 38.51 -40.23
N THR A 7 51.92 37.20 -40.01
CA THR A 7 50.73 36.56 -39.43
C THR A 7 50.70 36.87 -37.93
N PHE A 8 49.81 37.79 -37.53
CA PHE A 8 49.49 38.09 -36.14
C PHE A 8 48.63 36.95 -35.58
N ILE A 9 49.20 36.09 -34.73
CA ILE A 9 48.45 35.10 -33.96
C ILE A 9 47.75 35.87 -32.83
N LEU A 10 46.47 36.17 -33.01
CA LEU A 10 45.61 36.69 -31.95
C LEU A 10 45.30 35.52 -31.01
N LEU A 11 46.04 35.44 -29.89
CA LEU A 11 45.80 34.47 -28.84
C LEU A 11 44.45 34.82 -28.17
N PHE A 12 43.37 34.17 -28.61
CA PHE A 12 42.08 34.23 -27.90
C PHE A 12 42.30 33.59 -26.52
N CYS A 13 42.47 34.42 -25.49
CA CYS A 13 42.34 33.98 -24.10
C CYS A 13 40.90 33.52 -23.90
N LEU A 14 40.66 32.22 -24.06
CA LEU A 14 39.43 31.58 -23.61
C LEU A 14 39.32 31.84 -22.10
N PRO A 15 38.17 32.31 -21.59
CA PRO A 15 37.97 32.42 -20.15
C PRO A 15 38.06 31.01 -19.55
N VAL A 16 39.14 30.76 -18.80
CA VAL A 16 39.23 29.60 -17.92
C VAL A 16 38.44 29.95 -16.68
N PHE A 17 37.22 29.43 -16.56
CA PHE A 17 36.43 29.54 -15.34
C PHE A 17 37.08 28.63 -14.29
N ILE A 18 37.89 29.22 -13.40
CA ILE A 18 38.36 28.55 -12.19
C ILE A 18 37.28 28.76 -11.14
N HIS A 19 36.57 27.69 -10.76
CA HIS A 19 35.66 27.73 -9.62
C HIS A 19 36.50 27.75 -8.34
N ALA A 20 36.40 28.81 -7.54
CA ALA A 20 37.01 28.85 -6.22
C ALA A 20 36.30 27.82 -5.32
N GLN A 21 37.11 26.99 -4.65
CA GLN A 21 36.64 26.05 -3.63
C GLN A 21 36.78 26.71 -2.26
N VAL A 22 35.71 26.66 -1.46
CA VAL A 22 35.70 27.13 -0.07
C VAL A 22 35.34 25.97 0.83
N ILE A 23 36.13 25.75 1.88
CA ILE A 23 36.02 24.60 2.77
C ILE A 23 35.44 25.06 4.10
N TRP A 24 34.43 24.36 4.61
CA TRP A 24 33.98 24.50 5.98
C TRP A 24 35.03 23.91 6.93
N ASP A 25 35.65 24.76 7.73
CA ASP A 25 36.67 24.37 8.72
C ASP A 25 36.21 24.55 10.16
N GLY A 26 35.09 25.25 10.38
CA GLY A 26 34.52 25.51 11.71
C GLY A 26 35.43 26.34 12.61
N GLY A 27 36.29 27.20 12.05
CA GLY A 27 37.20 28.06 12.82
C GLY A 27 36.52 29.10 13.71
N GLY A 28 35.25 29.44 13.44
CA GLY A 28 34.41 30.37 14.18
C GLY A 28 33.56 29.68 15.24
N ASP A 29 32.24 29.89 15.19
CA ASP A 29 31.30 29.24 16.12
C ASP A 29 30.95 27.78 15.77
N ALA A 30 31.44 27.29 14.62
CA ALA A 30 31.20 25.98 14.04
C ALA A 30 29.72 25.61 13.81
N LYS A 31 28.83 26.61 13.71
CA LYS A 31 27.37 26.40 13.57
C LYS A 31 26.73 27.27 12.50
N LEU A 32 27.13 28.53 12.37
CA LEU A 32 26.44 29.48 11.50
C LEU A 32 27.08 29.53 10.11
N TRP A 33 26.26 29.31 9.07
CA TRP A 33 26.68 29.42 7.66
C TRP A 33 27.25 30.80 7.34
N ASN A 34 26.66 31.85 7.91
CA ASN A 34 27.00 33.24 7.67
C ASN A 34 28.08 33.81 8.61
N ASP A 35 28.72 32.98 9.42
CA ASP A 35 29.94 33.35 10.14
C ASP A 35 31.14 33.09 9.23
N ALA A 36 31.83 34.17 8.85
CA ALA A 36 32.96 34.14 7.94
C ALA A 36 34.12 33.28 8.47
N LEU A 37 34.29 33.19 9.79
CA LEU A 37 35.37 32.44 10.43
C LEU A 37 35.17 30.91 10.36
N ASN A 38 34.00 30.42 9.94
CA ASN A 38 33.75 28.99 9.73
C ASN A 38 34.24 28.47 8.37
N TRP A 39 34.84 29.33 7.54
CA TRP A 39 35.26 29.04 6.18
C TRP A 39 36.76 29.27 6.02
N SER A 40 37.43 28.40 5.24
CA SER A 40 38.88 28.41 5.04
C SER A 40 39.47 29.70 4.46
N THR A 41 38.63 30.58 3.92
CA THR A 41 39.00 31.89 3.36
C THR A 41 38.73 33.04 4.34
N ASP A 42 38.25 32.75 5.55
CA ASP A 42 37.68 33.71 6.51
C ASP A 42 36.62 34.62 5.86
N ALA A 43 35.88 34.07 4.90
CA ALA A 43 34.83 34.75 4.15
C ALA A 43 33.68 33.79 3.82
N VAL A 44 32.44 34.28 3.92
CA VAL A 44 31.24 33.51 3.54
C VAL A 44 31.29 33.21 2.03
N PRO A 45 31.02 31.96 1.60
CA PRO A 45 31.02 31.60 0.19
C PRO A 45 30.07 32.48 -0.62
N VAL A 46 30.48 32.80 -1.85
CA VAL A 46 29.72 33.61 -2.82
C VAL A 46 29.12 32.76 -3.93
N ALA A 47 28.31 33.38 -4.79
CA ALA A 47 27.59 32.67 -5.84
C ALA A 47 28.53 31.94 -6.81
N GLY A 48 28.18 30.70 -7.16
CA GLY A 48 28.92 29.87 -8.12
C GLY A 48 30.16 29.15 -7.56
N GLU A 49 30.52 29.36 -6.29
CA GLU A 49 31.63 28.65 -5.64
C GLU A 49 31.29 27.19 -5.33
N ILE A 50 32.35 26.38 -5.18
CA ILE A 50 32.25 24.99 -4.71
C ILE A 50 32.39 25.00 -3.20
N VAL A 51 31.35 24.56 -2.50
CA VAL A 51 31.35 24.43 -1.04
C VAL A 51 31.68 22.99 -0.67
N GLU A 52 32.73 22.79 0.13
CA GLU A 52 33.13 21.48 0.64
C GLU A 52 33.03 21.43 2.17
N ILE A 53 32.39 20.39 2.71
CA ILE A 53 32.25 20.15 4.15
C ILE A 53 32.87 18.79 4.47
N GLY A 54 34.05 18.84 5.09
CA GLY A 54 34.83 17.66 5.47
C GLY A 54 34.76 17.29 6.96
N THR A 55 34.11 18.11 7.78
CA THR A 55 33.98 17.91 9.22
C THR A 55 32.51 17.79 9.61
N SER A 56 32.18 16.90 10.54
CA SER A 56 30.81 16.75 11.03
C SER A 56 30.30 18.02 11.70
N ALA A 57 29.12 18.48 11.30
CA ALA A 57 28.53 19.72 11.80
C ALA A 57 27.01 19.75 11.64
N THR A 58 26.34 20.52 12.51
CA THR A 58 24.96 20.97 12.31
C THR A 58 25.01 22.44 11.94
N ILE A 59 24.76 22.74 10.68
CA ILE A 59 24.92 24.07 10.11
C ILE A 59 23.54 24.72 10.00
N SER A 60 23.41 25.93 10.53
CA SER A 60 22.18 26.73 10.49
C SER A 60 22.49 28.17 10.04
N GLY A 61 21.53 29.08 10.13
CA GLY A 61 21.68 30.48 9.74
C GLY A 61 21.14 30.74 8.34
N THR A 62 21.80 31.64 7.59
CA THR A 62 21.33 32.08 6.26
C THR A 62 22.41 31.88 5.21
N ALA A 63 22.05 31.20 4.13
CA ALA A 63 22.85 31.12 2.91
C ALA A 63 22.35 32.18 1.90
N PRO A 64 23.07 33.31 1.71
CA PRO A 64 22.57 34.42 0.93
C PRO A 64 22.67 34.23 -0.59
N ALA A 65 23.41 33.21 -1.05
CA ALA A 65 23.75 33.01 -2.46
C ALA A 65 23.31 31.63 -2.97
N THR A 66 23.34 31.48 -4.29
CA THR A 66 23.23 30.19 -4.97
C THR A 66 24.62 29.68 -5.30
N TYR A 67 24.98 28.51 -4.78
CA TYR A 67 26.33 27.96 -4.91
C TYR A 67 26.44 27.05 -6.13
N GLY A 68 27.65 26.89 -6.68
CA GLY A 68 27.86 26.01 -7.83
C GLY A 68 27.70 24.55 -7.44
N GLN A 69 28.34 24.14 -6.34
CA GLN A 69 28.35 22.76 -5.90
C GLN A 69 28.42 22.64 -4.38
N LEU A 70 27.82 21.59 -3.83
CA LEU A 70 28.02 21.13 -2.46
C LEU A 70 28.69 19.74 -2.44
N ARG A 71 29.75 19.60 -1.65
CA ARG A 71 30.48 18.34 -1.48
C ARG A 71 30.56 17.97 0.00
N ILE A 72 30.06 16.79 0.35
CA ILE A 72 30.22 16.22 1.70
C ILE A 72 31.31 15.16 1.64
N VAL A 73 32.41 15.37 2.36
CA VAL A 73 33.62 14.52 2.28
C VAL A 73 34.12 14.17 3.69
N GLY A 74 35.24 13.44 3.78
CA GLY A 74 35.95 13.25 5.05
C GLY A 74 35.21 12.40 6.09
N ASN A 75 34.29 11.53 5.67
CA ASN A 75 33.45 10.71 6.56
C ASN A 75 32.59 11.57 7.50
N ALA A 76 32.22 12.77 7.05
CA ALA A 76 31.47 13.74 7.85
C ALA A 76 30.00 13.38 7.98
N THR A 77 29.42 13.71 9.13
CA THR A 77 27.98 13.76 9.37
C THR A 77 27.52 15.21 9.39
N VAL A 78 26.79 15.62 8.35
CA VAL A 78 26.38 17.00 8.13
C VAL A 78 24.86 17.12 8.19
N VAL A 79 24.37 18.03 9.02
CA VAL A 79 22.96 18.43 9.07
C VAL A 79 22.83 19.87 8.58
N LEU A 80 22.04 20.10 7.54
CA LEU A 80 21.76 21.42 6.99
C LEU A 80 20.41 21.92 7.49
N ALA A 81 20.43 22.67 8.59
CA ALA A 81 19.28 23.34 9.20
C ALA A 81 19.13 24.78 8.67
N LEU A 82 19.12 24.93 7.34
CA LEU A 82 18.96 26.21 6.65
C LEU A 82 18.35 26.00 5.26
N ASN A 83 17.82 27.10 4.70
CA ASN A 83 17.48 27.14 3.28
C ASN A 83 18.75 27.22 2.44
N LEU A 84 18.86 26.40 1.39
CA LEU A 84 20.04 26.36 0.52
C LEU A 84 19.62 26.18 -0.94
N SER A 85 20.31 26.87 -1.85
CA SER A 85 20.15 26.66 -3.29
C SER A 85 21.50 26.34 -3.92
N ILE A 86 21.55 25.26 -4.69
CA ILE A 86 22.72 24.83 -5.47
C ILE A 86 22.34 24.86 -6.94
N ASP A 87 23.16 25.52 -7.75
CA ASP A 87 23.02 25.61 -9.20
C ASP A 87 24.34 25.23 -9.89
N GLY A 88 24.42 23.95 -10.24
CA GLY A 88 25.55 23.38 -10.98
C GLY A 88 25.44 23.53 -12.49
N THR A 89 24.53 24.35 -13.03
CA THR A 89 24.34 24.47 -14.49
C THR A 89 25.57 25.07 -15.20
N ALA A 90 26.31 25.94 -14.54
CA ALA A 90 27.51 26.57 -15.10
C ALA A 90 28.74 25.65 -15.13
N GLY A 91 28.72 24.52 -14.40
CA GLY A 91 29.85 23.61 -14.26
C GLY A 91 29.61 22.23 -14.84
N ASP A 92 30.68 21.47 -15.09
CA ASP A 92 30.60 20.06 -15.54
C ASP A 92 30.58 19.07 -14.36
N PHE A 93 29.80 19.37 -13.32
CA PHE A 93 29.78 18.60 -12.07
C PHE A 93 28.37 18.38 -11.54
N HIS A 94 28.21 17.33 -10.73
CA HIS A 94 26.99 17.08 -9.96
C HIS A 94 26.78 18.21 -8.95
N ALA A 95 25.55 18.69 -8.78
CA ALA A 95 25.27 19.81 -7.89
C ALA A 95 25.56 19.46 -6.43
N VAL A 96 25.13 18.29 -5.95
CA VAL A 96 25.48 17.76 -4.64
C VAL A 96 26.18 16.42 -4.80
N THR A 97 27.31 16.27 -4.13
CA THR A 97 28.01 14.98 -4.01
C THR A 97 28.14 14.59 -2.55
N VAL A 98 27.75 13.36 -2.24
CA VAL A 98 27.94 12.76 -0.91
C VAL A 98 29.00 11.68 -1.02
N GLY A 99 30.11 11.89 -0.32
CA GLY A 99 31.25 10.99 -0.29
C GLY A 99 30.97 9.69 0.45
N LYS A 100 31.92 8.78 0.35
CA LYS A 100 31.93 7.49 1.06
C LYS A 100 31.85 7.70 2.57
N THR A 101 31.04 6.91 3.27
CA THR A 101 30.83 6.99 4.73
C THR A 101 30.37 8.36 5.24
N CYS A 102 29.93 9.26 4.35
CA CYS A 102 29.36 10.52 4.74
C CYS A 102 27.85 10.36 5.00
N THR A 103 27.34 11.23 5.87
CA THR A 103 25.91 11.40 6.10
C THR A 103 25.52 12.84 5.80
N LEU A 104 24.47 13.03 5.00
CA LEU A 104 23.87 14.33 4.73
C LEU A 104 22.40 14.31 5.18
N SER A 105 22.03 15.15 6.14
CA SER A 105 20.64 15.45 6.48
C SER A 105 20.25 16.82 5.93
N ILE A 106 19.24 16.85 5.07
CA ILE A 106 18.59 18.07 4.60
C ILE A 106 17.45 18.38 5.58
N GLY A 107 17.61 19.46 6.34
CA GLY A 107 16.74 19.84 7.44
C GLY A 107 17.07 19.17 8.78
N ASP A 108 16.46 19.69 9.85
CA ASP A 108 16.62 19.25 11.24
C ASP A 108 15.45 18.41 11.77
N GLY A 109 14.40 18.22 10.96
CA GLY A 109 13.18 17.49 11.31
C GLY A 109 12.18 18.29 12.16
N VAL A 110 12.48 19.55 12.47
CA VAL A 110 11.65 20.44 13.30
C VAL A 110 11.14 21.62 12.48
N ASN A 111 12.01 22.25 11.72
CA ASN A 111 11.71 23.47 10.97
C ASN A 111 11.56 23.19 9.48
N ALA A 112 10.72 23.99 8.81
CA ALA A 112 10.55 23.91 7.38
C ALA A 112 11.73 24.57 6.66
N TYR A 113 12.49 23.77 5.92
CA TYR A 113 13.61 24.23 5.10
C TYR A 113 13.38 23.90 3.63
N GLN A 114 13.85 24.77 2.76
CA GLN A 114 13.85 24.58 1.32
C GLN A 114 15.28 24.34 0.82
N PHE A 115 15.44 23.25 0.09
CA PHE A 115 16.69 22.86 -0.54
C PHE A 115 16.49 22.73 -2.04
N ASN A 116 16.98 23.69 -2.80
CA ASN A 116 16.82 23.71 -4.26
C ASN A 116 18.09 23.20 -4.93
N VAL A 117 17.95 22.29 -5.87
CA VAL A 117 19.06 21.69 -6.62
C VAL A 117 18.78 21.84 -8.10
N ASN A 118 19.68 22.51 -8.80
CA ASN A 118 19.69 22.63 -10.25
C ASN A 118 21.03 22.15 -10.81
N THR A 119 21.01 21.52 -11.96
CA THR A 119 22.22 21.14 -12.69
C THR A 119 21.90 20.98 -14.17
N ASN A 120 22.95 20.90 -14.99
CA ASN A 120 22.79 20.67 -16.42
C ASN A 120 22.32 19.24 -16.72
N ASP A 121 21.82 19.03 -17.93
CA ASP A 121 21.15 17.80 -18.37
C ASP A 121 22.09 16.58 -18.56
N THR A 122 23.38 16.74 -18.26
CA THR A 122 24.41 15.68 -18.30
C THR A 122 24.88 15.24 -16.90
N LYS A 123 24.49 15.97 -15.85
CA LYS A 123 24.88 15.69 -14.47
C LYS A 123 23.67 15.37 -13.62
N GLY A 124 23.92 14.81 -12.45
CA GLY A 124 22.90 14.47 -11.45
C GLY A 124 22.76 15.60 -10.43
N GLY A 125 21.54 15.88 -9.98
CA GLY A 125 21.28 16.87 -8.94
C GLY A 125 21.96 16.48 -7.64
N ILE A 126 21.52 15.38 -7.03
CA ILE A 126 22.22 14.73 -5.91
C ILE A 126 22.84 13.45 -6.44
N ALA A 127 24.14 13.26 -6.24
CA ALA A 127 24.83 12.07 -6.68
C ALA A 127 25.67 11.43 -5.57
N ASN A 128 25.65 10.11 -5.56
CA ASN A 128 26.42 9.29 -4.64
C ASN A 128 27.31 8.31 -5.41
N PHE A 129 28.63 8.41 -5.21
CA PHE A 129 29.63 7.64 -5.92
C PHE A 129 30.49 6.80 -4.96
N GLY A 130 29.86 5.98 -4.12
CA GLY A 130 30.56 5.01 -3.26
C GLY A 130 30.59 3.62 -3.88
N SER A 131 31.72 3.17 -4.44
CA SER A 131 31.86 1.80 -4.99
C SER A 131 32.05 0.70 -3.92
N GLY A 132 31.64 0.90 -2.67
CA GLY A 132 31.81 -0.12 -1.62
C GLY A 132 31.51 0.31 -0.19
N ASP A 133 31.48 1.62 0.11
CA ASP A 133 31.22 2.13 1.46
C ASP A 133 29.84 2.80 1.52
N SER A 134 29.08 2.49 2.57
CA SER A 134 27.74 3.05 2.78
C SER A 134 27.82 4.55 3.03
N SER A 135 26.85 5.28 2.52
CA SER A 135 26.63 6.69 2.81
C SER A 135 25.13 6.91 2.93
N MET A 136 24.75 7.93 3.68
CA MET A 136 23.36 8.15 4.05
C MET A 136 22.90 9.54 3.64
N ILE A 137 21.76 9.62 2.99
CA ILE A 137 21.10 10.89 2.67
C ILE A 137 19.72 10.86 3.32
N THR A 138 19.42 11.86 4.14
CA THR A 138 18.11 11.99 4.79
C THR A 138 17.47 13.31 4.39
N ILE A 139 16.24 13.27 3.91
CA ILE A 139 15.39 14.44 3.77
C ILE A 139 14.47 14.44 5.00
N ALA A 140 14.67 15.37 5.92
CA ALA A 140 13.94 15.40 7.18
C ALA A 140 12.45 15.76 6.99
N SER A 141 11.59 15.42 7.96
CA SER A 141 10.12 15.47 7.87
C SER A 141 9.50 16.81 7.43
N MET A 142 10.15 17.92 7.76
CA MET A 142 9.70 19.27 7.41
C MET A 142 10.47 19.88 6.23
N ALA A 143 11.47 19.18 5.71
CA ALA A 143 12.29 19.66 4.61
C ALA A 143 11.60 19.48 3.25
N ASN A 144 11.86 20.42 2.35
CA ASN A 144 11.40 20.39 0.96
C ASN A 144 12.65 20.38 0.06
N LEU A 145 12.94 19.23 -0.54
CA LEU A 145 13.95 19.08 -1.58
C LEU A 145 13.28 19.31 -2.95
N ARG A 146 13.76 20.28 -3.72
CA ARG A 146 13.29 20.52 -5.09
C ARG A 146 14.42 20.28 -6.09
N LEU A 147 14.16 19.41 -7.06
CA LEU A 147 15.07 19.00 -8.12
C LEU A 147 14.61 19.67 -9.42
N MET A 148 15.36 20.66 -9.89
CA MET A 148 14.95 21.58 -10.95
C MET A 148 15.56 21.27 -12.32
N GLY A 149 16.57 20.42 -12.37
CA GLY A 149 17.26 20.03 -13.59
C GLY A 149 18.21 18.86 -13.36
N GLY A 150 18.67 18.26 -14.45
CA GLY A 150 19.64 17.17 -14.42
C GLY A 150 19.28 15.99 -15.32
N SER A 151 20.31 15.20 -15.67
CA SER A 151 20.13 13.84 -16.21
C SER A 151 19.38 12.94 -15.22
N ASN A 152 19.66 13.12 -13.93
CA ASN A 152 19.00 12.45 -12.82
C ASN A 152 18.77 13.48 -11.72
N GLY A 153 17.58 13.57 -11.13
CA GLY A 153 17.36 14.42 -9.97
C GLY A 153 18.16 13.90 -8.78
N ILE A 154 17.93 12.63 -8.43
CA ILE A 154 18.76 11.85 -7.50
C ILE A 154 19.38 10.68 -8.26
N ASN A 155 20.70 10.54 -8.19
CA ASN A 155 21.45 9.40 -8.72
C ASN A 155 22.11 8.64 -7.57
N ALA A 156 21.41 7.64 -7.04
CA ALA A 156 21.91 6.74 -6.01
C ALA A 156 22.59 5.54 -6.67
N ALA A 157 23.79 5.78 -7.21
CA ALA A 157 24.54 4.82 -8.05
C ALA A 157 25.33 3.76 -7.25
N ALA A 158 25.33 3.85 -5.92
CA ALA A 158 26.08 2.99 -5.02
C ALA A 158 25.13 2.02 -4.29
N PRO A 159 25.25 0.68 -4.46
CA PRO A 159 24.29 -0.27 -3.89
C PRO A 159 24.15 -0.26 -2.36
N VAL A 160 25.19 0.21 -1.66
CA VAL A 160 25.27 0.26 -0.19
C VAL A 160 24.81 1.60 0.38
N THR A 161 24.41 2.55 -0.45
CA THR A 161 23.84 3.82 -0.02
C THR A 161 22.43 3.62 0.53
N GLN A 162 22.08 4.39 1.55
CA GLN A 162 20.71 4.51 2.02
C GLN A 162 20.21 5.94 1.81
N ILE A 163 19.05 6.07 1.19
CA ILE A 163 18.33 7.34 1.10
C ILE A 163 17.03 7.20 1.87
N VAL A 164 16.77 8.13 2.78
CA VAL A 164 15.54 8.17 3.57
C VAL A 164 14.84 9.50 3.31
N ASN A 165 13.65 9.45 2.72
CA ASN A 165 12.80 10.62 2.57
C ASN A 165 11.71 10.62 3.63
N LYS A 166 11.73 11.58 4.55
CA LYS A 166 10.63 11.85 5.49
C LYS A 166 9.86 13.13 5.14
N GLY A 167 10.47 14.00 4.34
CA GLY A 167 9.90 15.29 3.94
C GLY A 167 9.24 15.23 2.56
N THR A 168 9.39 16.31 1.79
CA THR A 168 8.87 16.38 0.41
C THR A 168 10.02 16.43 -0.58
N ILE A 169 9.95 15.59 -1.61
CA ILE A 169 10.80 15.66 -2.81
C ILE A 169 9.91 16.09 -3.97
N THR A 170 10.23 17.23 -4.57
CA THR A 170 9.58 17.73 -5.79
C THR A 170 10.54 17.61 -6.97
N ILE A 171 10.11 16.96 -8.04
CA ILE A 171 10.87 16.76 -9.27
C ILE A 171 10.21 17.57 -10.39
N ASP A 172 10.93 18.58 -10.88
CA ASP A 172 10.44 19.45 -11.95
C ASP A 172 10.57 18.77 -13.33
N PRO A 173 9.75 19.16 -14.33
CA PRO A 173 9.77 18.57 -15.68
C PRO A 173 11.10 18.69 -16.44
N ALA A 174 11.99 19.61 -16.04
CA ALA A 174 13.30 19.78 -16.67
C ALA A 174 14.32 18.69 -16.26
N VAL A 175 13.99 17.85 -15.28
CA VAL A 175 14.76 16.66 -14.93
C VAL A 175 14.45 15.54 -15.95
N LYS A 176 15.47 14.81 -16.41
CA LYS A 176 15.25 13.65 -17.31
C LYS A 176 14.70 12.44 -16.54
N ILE A 177 15.49 11.85 -15.64
CA ILE A 177 15.06 10.81 -14.69
C ILE A 177 14.90 11.44 -13.31
N GLY A 178 13.74 11.30 -12.66
CA GLY A 178 13.52 11.90 -11.35
C GLY A 178 14.45 11.32 -10.28
N ILE A 179 14.27 10.03 -10.00
CA ILE A 179 15.10 9.26 -9.06
C ILE A 179 15.61 8.02 -9.78
N LYS A 180 16.94 7.86 -9.82
CA LYS A 180 17.59 6.62 -10.24
C LYS A 180 18.25 5.98 -9.02
N SER A 181 17.77 4.81 -8.61
CA SER A 181 18.32 4.07 -7.48
C SER A 181 18.84 2.71 -7.92
N VAL A 182 20.07 2.37 -7.49
CA VAL A 182 20.57 0.99 -7.42
C VAL A 182 20.76 0.53 -5.96
N SER A 183 20.18 1.29 -5.03
CA SER A 183 20.47 1.30 -3.59
C SER A 183 19.18 1.19 -2.76
N THR A 184 19.29 1.21 -1.43
CA THR A 184 18.10 1.28 -0.57
C THR A 184 17.53 2.70 -0.56
N PHE A 185 16.25 2.84 -0.91
CA PHE A 185 15.52 4.10 -0.85
C PHE A 185 14.23 3.90 -0.06
N ASP A 186 14.12 4.56 1.10
CA ASP A 186 12.97 4.47 1.99
C ASP A 186 12.18 5.79 1.93
N ASN A 187 11.03 5.77 1.26
CA ASN A 187 10.11 6.91 1.19
C ASN A 187 9.04 6.82 2.29
N GLN A 188 9.17 7.62 3.32
CA GLN A 188 8.18 7.83 4.40
C GLN A 188 7.43 9.16 4.25
N GLY A 189 7.89 10.03 3.34
CA GLY A 189 7.34 11.34 3.06
C GLY A 189 6.58 11.40 1.74
N SER A 190 6.67 12.55 1.06
CA SER A 190 6.01 12.78 -0.24
C SER A 190 7.04 12.87 -1.37
N ILE A 191 6.75 12.22 -2.49
CA ILE A 191 7.46 12.40 -3.77
C ILE A 191 6.45 12.89 -4.80
N ILE A 192 6.71 14.05 -5.40
CA ILE A 192 5.86 14.67 -6.40
C ILE A 192 6.69 14.87 -7.66
N SER A 193 6.33 14.18 -8.74
CA SER A 193 6.97 14.32 -10.04
C SER A 193 6.08 15.02 -11.04
N GLY A 194 6.64 16.02 -11.71
CA GLY A 194 6.10 16.54 -12.96
C GLY A 194 6.35 15.59 -14.14
N ALA A 195 6.06 16.10 -15.33
CA ALA A 195 6.24 15.42 -16.61
C ALA A 195 7.72 15.37 -17.02
N VAL A 196 8.51 14.55 -16.32
CA VAL A 196 9.92 14.34 -16.64
C VAL A 196 10.08 13.64 -17.99
N ALA A 197 11.27 13.81 -18.60
CA ALA A 197 11.50 13.38 -19.98
C ALA A 197 11.60 11.86 -20.17
N THR A 198 11.94 11.13 -19.11
CA THR A 198 11.99 9.67 -19.06
C THR A 198 11.18 9.21 -17.84
N ASP A 199 11.78 8.47 -16.91
CA ASP A 199 11.08 7.90 -15.77
C ASP A 199 11.06 8.83 -14.55
N ALA A 200 9.95 8.89 -13.83
CA ALA A 200 9.94 9.60 -12.54
C ALA A 200 10.78 8.84 -11.50
N ILE A 201 10.66 7.51 -11.47
CA ILE A 201 11.45 6.64 -10.59
C ILE A 201 11.94 5.44 -11.40
N GLN A 202 13.26 5.24 -11.42
CA GLN A 202 13.92 4.07 -12.00
C GLN A 202 14.67 3.31 -10.89
N VAL A 203 14.29 2.06 -10.66
CA VAL A 203 14.95 1.15 -9.71
C VAL A 203 15.74 0.12 -10.51
N ALA A 204 17.05 0.36 -10.66
CA ALA A 204 17.97 -0.45 -11.46
C ALA A 204 18.92 -1.28 -10.57
N GLY A 205 18.36 -1.87 -9.52
CA GLY A 205 19.05 -2.53 -8.43
C GLY A 205 18.57 -2.02 -7.07
N GLY A 206 18.88 -2.75 -6.00
CA GLY A 206 18.50 -2.37 -4.64
C GLY A 206 17.00 -2.48 -4.36
N VAL A 207 16.57 -1.82 -3.30
CA VAL A 207 15.18 -1.88 -2.79
C VAL A 207 14.64 -0.47 -2.62
N PHE A 208 13.51 -0.18 -3.26
CA PHE A 208 12.73 1.02 -3.03
C PHE A 208 11.51 0.67 -2.20
N THR A 209 11.39 1.23 -1.00
CA THR A 209 10.24 1.04 -0.11
C THR A 209 9.45 2.34 -0.06
N ASN A 210 8.16 2.28 -0.37
CA ASN A 210 7.23 3.39 -0.22
C ASN A 210 6.25 3.15 0.92
N GLU A 211 6.42 3.85 2.05
CA GLU A 211 5.48 3.94 3.16
C GLU A 211 4.66 5.26 3.10
N GLY A 212 5.16 6.24 2.35
CA GLY A 212 4.53 7.55 2.17
C GLY A 212 3.69 7.68 0.90
N THR A 213 3.70 8.86 0.29
CA THR A 213 2.91 9.17 -0.91
C THR A 213 3.82 9.44 -2.11
N ILE A 214 3.47 8.85 -3.25
CA ILE A 214 4.08 9.14 -4.55
C ILE A 214 2.97 9.68 -5.47
N THR A 215 3.21 10.82 -6.11
CA THR A 215 2.34 11.40 -7.13
C THR A 215 3.14 11.72 -8.37
N ILE A 216 2.78 11.10 -9.50
CA ILE A 216 3.48 11.24 -10.77
C ILE A 216 2.50 11.76 -11.83
N ASN A 217 2.84 12.90 -12.43
CA ASN A 217 1.99 13.58 -13.41
C ASN A 217 2.59 13.53 -14.80
N SER A 218 2.13 12.59 -15.62
CA SER A 218 2.32 12.55 -17.08
C SER A 218 3.79 12.54 -17.54
N THR A 219 4.59 11.59 -17.05
CA THR A 219 5.94 11.34 -17.57
C THR A 219 5.92 11.05 -19.07
N LEU A 220 7.01 11.39 -19.77
CA LEU A 220 7.13 11.11 -21.20
C LEU A 220 7.55 9.67 -21.51
N ASP A 221 7.99 8.93 -20.49
CA ASP A 221 8.22 7.48 -20.53
C ASP A 221 7.40 6.76 -19.46
N ASP A 222 8.01 5.94 -18.59
CA ASP A 222 7.30 5.26 -17.51
C ASP A 222 7.12 6.17 -16.28
N GLY A 223 6.09 5.91 -15.47
CA GLY A 223 6.00 6.54 -14.15
C GLY A 223 7.05 5.95 -13.22
N ILE A 224 6.97 4.63 -13.04
CA ILE A 224 7.92 3.84 -12.26
C ILE A 224 8.44 2.69 -13.13
N GLU A 225 9.75 2.61 -13.29
CA GLU A 225 10.43 1.53 -14.00
C GLU A 225 11.30 0.70 -13.04
N ILE A 226 11.16 -0.62 -13.09
CA ILE A 226 11.92 -1.57 -12.28
C ILE A 226 12.75 -2.45 -13.21
N LEU A 227 14.06 -2.27 -13.17
CA LEU A 227 15.05 -2.95 -14.00
C LEU A 227 15.82 -4.00 -13.20
N THR A 228 16.90 -4.53 -13.79
CA THR A 228 17.69 -5.68 -13.30
C THR A 228 17.99 -5.61 -11.80
N GLY A 229 17.46 -6.57 -11.05
CA GLY A 229 17.70 -6.73 -9.61
C GLY A 229 17.03 -5.66 -8.74
N GLY A 230 16.17 -4.83 -9.32
CA GLY A 230 15.37 -3.84 -8.61
C GLY A 230 14.15 -4.48 -7.95
N VAL A 231 13.87 -4.06 -6.72
CA VAL A 231 12.64 -4.41 -5.99
C VAL A 231 11.95 -3.13 -5.56
N PHE A 232 10.67 -3.02 -5.86
CA PHE A 232 9.81 -1.95 -5.38
C PHE A 232 8.75 -2.52 -4.44
N ASN A 233 8.75 -2.07 -3.18
CA ASN A 233 7.75 -2.43 -2.18
C ASN A 233 6.86 -1.21 -1.89
N ASN A 234 5.55 -1.35 -2.09
CA ASN A 234 4.57 -0.31 -1.80
C ASN A 234 3.71 -0.69 -0.60
N GLU A 235 3.87 0.04 0.50
CA GLU A 235 3.01 0.00 1.69
C GLU A 235 2.15 1.27 1.84
N GLY A 236 2.51 2.35 1.13
CA GLY A 236 1.84 3.64 1.13
C GLY A 236 0.92 3.85 -0.09
N SER A 237 0.85 5.09 -0.58
CA SER A 237 -0.01 5.48 -1.72
C SER A 237 0.78 5.88 -2.95
N ILE A 238 0.41 5.32 -4.11
CA ILE A 238 0.93 5.68 -5.42
C ILE A 238 -0.22 6.20 -6.29
N ASN A 239 -0.05 7.41 -6.83
CA ASN A 239 -1.02 8.03 -7.73
C ASN A 239 -0.31 8.44 -9.02
N ILE A 240 -0.69 7.86 -10.14
CA ILE A 240 -0.05 8.08 -11.43
C ILE A 240 -1.09 8.50 -12.47
N THR A 241 -0.80 9.58 -13.18
CA THR A 241 -1.48 9.91 -14.44
C THR A 241 -0.50 9.64 -15.57
N VAL A 242 -0.83 8.68 -16.43
CA VAL A 242 -0.06 8.38 -17.65
C VAL A 242 -0.33 9.48 -18.67
N ALA A 243 0.67 9.86 -19.45
CA ALA A 243 0.53 10.90 -20.46
C ALA A 243 -0.54 10.55 -21.51
N GLU A 244 -1.33 11.53 -21.92
CA GLU A 244 -2.44 11.36 -22.89
C GLU A 244 -1.99 10.82 -24.26
N THR A 245 -0.72 11.04 -24.63
CA THR A 245 -0.11 10.56 -25.88
C THR A 245 0.73 9.32 -25.67
N ALA A 246 0.56 8.61 -24.55
CA ALA A 246 1.29 7.40 -24.25
C ALA A 246 1.06 6.32 -25.31
N ASN A 247 2.13 5.61 -25.66
CA ASN A 247 2.06 4.40 -26.47
C ASN A 247 2.22 3.17 -25.56
N ALA A 248 2.27 1.98 -26.13
CA ALA A 248 2.39 0.73 -25.37
C ALA A 248 3.70 0.54 -24.57
N SER A 249 4.63 1.50 -24.67
CA SER A 249 5.91 1.51 -23.95
C SER A 249 5.96 2.62 -22.88
N ARG A 250 4.90 3.43 -22.74
CA ARG A 250 4.83 4.51 -21.75
C ARG A 250 3.78 4.16 -20.72
N ASN A 251 4.19 3.48 -19.66
CA ASN A 251 3.33 2.83 -18.70
C ASN A 251 3.29 3.63 -17.40
N GLY A 252 2.24 3.43 -16.59
CA GLY A 252 2.28 3.93 -15.21
C GLY A 252 3.38 3.22 -14.41
N ILE A 253 3.40 1.89 -14.50
CA ILE A 253 4.41 1.03 -13.88
C ILE A 253 4.91 0.02 -14.91
N ALA A 254 6.22 -0.05 -15.10
CA ALA A 254 6.93 -1.03 -15.91
C ALA A 254 7.82 -1.90 -15.04
N VAL A 255 7.68 -3.23 -15.16
CA VAL A 255 8.37 -4.19 -14.29
C VAL A 255 9.17 -5.19 -15.13
N GLY A 256 10.48 -5.24 -14.89
CA GLY A 256 11.44 -6.06 -15.60
C GLY A 256 11.61 -5.64 -17.06
N THR A 257 12.41 -6.41 -17.80
CA THR A 257 12.50 -6.31 -19.27
C THR A 257 12.47 -7.70 -19.89
N LEU A 258 12.87 -7.83 -21.17
CA LEU A 258 13.11 -9.12 -21.79
C LEU A 258 14.24 -9.90 -21.10
N ASP A 259 15.28 -9.19 -20.66
CA ASP A 259 16.55 -9.77 -20.20
C ASP A 259 16.87 -9.44 -18.73
N ALA A 260 16.04 -8.63 -18.08
CA ALA A 260 16.29 -8.09 -16.74
C ALA A 260 15.16 -8.39 -15.76
N GLU A 261 15.48 -9.04 -14.65
CA GLU A 261 14.52 -9.29 -13.58
C GLU A 261 14.18 -8.01 -12.82
N GLY A 262 12.88 -7.79 -12.57
CA GLY A 262 12.38 -6.72 -11.72
C GLY A 262 11.16 -7.21 -10.95
N SER A 263 11.00 -6.73 -9.71
CA SER A 263 9.87 -7.10 -8.86
C SER A 263 9.13 -5.88 -8.34
N PHE A 264 7.81 -5.88 -8.48
CA PHE A 264 6.92 -4.92 -7.85
C PHE A 264 5.99 -5.64 -6.88
N ASN A 265 5.99 -5.22 -5.62
CA ASN A 265 5.16 -5.78 -4.56
C ASN A 265 4.27 -4.67 -3.98
N ASN A 266 2.96 -4.73 -4.27
CA ASN A 266 1.98 -3.92 -3.57
C ASN A 266 1.52 -4.67 -2.32
N MET A 267 1.95 -4.23 -1.14
CA MET A 267 1.68 -4.89 0.13
C MET A 267 0.23 -4.64 0.59
N ALA A 268 -0.23 -5.33 1.65
CA ALA A 268 -1.62 -5.25 2.13
C ALA A 268 -2.16 -3.82 2.36
N ASN A 269 -1.32 -2.90 2.87
CA ASN A 269 -1.71 -1.50 3.10
C ASN A 269 -1.49 -0.60 1.86
N GLY A 270 -0.81 -1.12 0.84
CA GLY A 270 -0.44 -0.39 -0.36
C GLY A 270 -1.64 -0.09 -1.24
N THR A 271 -1.73 1.17 -1.67
CA THR A 271 -2.73 1.64 -2.65
C THR A 271 -2.05 2.13 -3.91
N ILE A 272 -2.58 1.74 -5.07
CA ILE A 272 -2.11 2.16 -6.39
C ILE A 272 -3.31 2.66 -7.17
N ASN A 273 -3.26 3.92 -7.61
CA ASN A 273 -4.27 4.53 -8.46
C ASN A 273 -3.60 5.01 -9.75
N ILE A 274 -3.97 4.42 -10.90
CA ILE A 274 -3.43 4.80 -12.20
C ILE A 274 -4.55 5.23 -13.14
N ASP A 275 -4.45 6.47 -13.62
CA ASP A 275 -5.19 6.93 -14.79
C ASP A 275 -4.35 6.65 -16.04
N GLY A 276 -4.76 5.70 -16.88
CA GLY A 276 -4.07 5.30 -18.10
C GLY A 276 -4.12 6.34 -19.23
N GLY A 277 -4.79 7.48 -19.02
CA GLY A 277 -4.96 8.53 -20.03
C GLY A 277 -5.92 8.13 -21.16
N SER A 278 -6.07 8.99 -22.16
CA SER A 278 -7.02 8.79 -23.28
C SER A 278 -6.50 7.90 -24.41
N SER A 279 -5.21 7.53 -24.42
CA SER A 279 -4.64 6.69 -25.47
C SER A 279 -5.13 5.25 -25.38
N ALA A 280 -5.75 4.77 -26.46
CA ALA A 280 -6.18 3.38 -26.59
C ALA A 280 -5.02 2.37 -26.68
N THR A 281 -3.77 2.82 -26.67
CA THR A 281 -2.58 1.95 -26.65
C THR A 281 -1.80 2.03 -25.35
N ALA A 282 -2.10 2.99 -24.48
CA ALA A 282 -1.45 3.15 -23.19
C ALA A 282 -1.80 2.00 -22.25
N ARG A 283 -0.84 1.60 -21.42
CA ARG A 283 -1.02 0.58 -20.40
C ARG A 283 -0.77 1.23 -19.04
N SER A 284 -1.58 0.89 -18.06
CA SER A 284 -1.36 1.35 -16.68
C SER A 284 -0.20 0.58 -16.05
N ILE A 285 -0.19 -0.75 -16.23
CA ILE A 285 0.85 -1.64 -15.67
C ILE A 285 1.33 -2.60 -16.75
N MET A 286 2.64 -2.73 -16.86
CA MET A 286 3.32 -3.64 -17.77
C MET A 286 4.32 -4.51 -16.99
N ALA A 287 4.11 -5.83 -16.96
CA ALA A 287 5.12 -6.79 -16.52
C ALA A 287 5.72 -7.48 -17.75
N TYR A 288 7.00 -7.23 -18.01
CA TYR A 288 7.75 -7.85 -19.11
C TYR A 288 8.11 -9.31 -18.80
N GLU A 289 8.81 -9.98 -19.72
CA GLU A 289 9.14 -11.41 -19.67
C GLU A 289 9.96 -11.82 -18.44
N LYS A 290 10.64 -10.88 -17.78
CA LYS A 290 11.34 -11.07 -16.52
C LYS A 290 10.77 -10.22 -15.38
N GLY A 291 9.60 -9.61 -15.58
CA GLY A 291 8.90 -8.82 -14.57
C GLY A 291 7.99 -9.67 -13.69
N SER A 292 7.94 -9.37 -12.40
CA SER A 292 6.95 -9.94 -11.48
C SER A 292 6.14 -8.85 -10.79
N PHE A 293 4.82 -8.92 -10.91
CA PHE A 293 3.90 -8.01 -10.21
C PHE A 293 3.07 -8.79 -9.19
N THR A 294 3.20 -8.45 -7.92
CA THR A 294 2.45 -9.05 -6.80
C THR A 294 1.58 -7.99 -6.13
N ASN A 295 0.32 -8.33 -5.87
CA ASN A 295 -0.63 -7.47 -5.19
C ASN A 295 -1.28 -8.16 -3.99
N GLU A 296 -1.15 -7.56 -2.81
CA GLU A 296 -1.88 -7.90 -1.59
C GLU A 296 -2.78 -6.73 -1.13
N GLY A 297 -2.53 -5.51 -1.63
CA GLY A 297 -3.31 -4.31 -1.34
C GLY A 297 -4.36 -3.99 -2.42
N LEU A 298 -4.59 -2.69 -2.63
CA LEU A 298 -5.56 -2.18 -3.60
C LEU A 298 -4.87 -1.59 -4.85
N VAL A 299 -5.24 -2.11 -6.01
CA VAL A 299 -4.89 -1.53 -7.32
C VAL A 299 -6.17 -1.06 -8.00
N THR A 300 -6.22 0.22 -8.36
CA THR A 300 -7.30 0.81 -9.15
C THR A 300 -6.71 1.37 -10.44
N VAL A 301 -7.17 0.87 -11.58
CA VAL A 301 -6.80 1.40 -12.89
C VAL A 301 -8.06 1.83 -13.64
N LYS A 302 -7.96 2.96 -14.35
CA LYS A 302 -9.04 3.48 -15.20
C LYS A 302 -8.44 4.04 -16.50
N ASN A 303 -9.25 4.15 -17.53
CA ASN A 303 -8.85 4.65 -18.85
C ASN A 303 -7.68 3.84 -19.46
N GLY A 304 -6.99 4.40 -20.46
CA GLY A 304 -5.96 3.72 -21.24
C GLY A 304 -6.52 2.71 -22.24
N ASN A 305 -5.75 1.68 -22.58
CA ASN A 305 -6.18 0.60 -23.46
C ASN A 305 -7.20 -0.33 -22.76
N PRO A 306 -8.50 -0.29 -23.08
CA PRO A 306 -9.49 -1.10 -22.40
C PRO A 306 -9.31 -2.61 -22.63
N GLY A 307 -8.54 -3.02 -23.64
CA GLY A 307 -8.22 -4.42 -23.91
C GLY A 307 -7.01 -4.95 -23.15
N ALA A 308 -6.22 -4.07 -22.52
CA ALA A 308 -4.92 -4.36 -21.93
C ALA A 308 -4.47 -3.25 -20.95
N THR A 309 -5.32 -2.84 -20.00
CA THR A 309 -4.94 -1.82 -19.01
C THR A 309 -3.82 -2.32 -18.11
N ILE A 310 -3.85 -3.62 -17.80
CA ILE A 310 -2.71 -4.36 -17.26
C ILE A 310 -2.28 -5.37 -18.32
N TYR A 311 -0.99 -5.40 -18.64
CA TYR A 311 -0.42 -6.34 -19.59
C TYR A 311 0.73 -7.10 -18.93
N THR A 312 0.68 -8.43 -18.95
CA THR A 312 1.75 -9.26 -18.37
C THR A 312 2.26 -10.29 -19.37
N ARG A 313 3.57 -10.48 -19.33
CA ARG A 313 4.33 -11.45 -20.14
C ARG A 313 5.12 -12.43 -19.28
N ASN A 314 4.96 -12.40 -17.95
CA ASN A 314 5.63 -13.31 -17.03
C ASN A 314 4.77 -13.68 -15.83
N SER A 315 4.70 -12.87 -14.77
CA SER A 315 3.89 -13.21 -13.60
C SER A 315 3.10 -12.03 -13.06
N LEU A 316 1.79 -12.26 -12.89
CA LEU A 316 0.92 -11.42 -12.09
C LEU A 316 0.27 -12.28 -11.01
N GLN A 317 0.46 -11.90 -9.74
CA GLN A 317 -0.16 -12.57 -8.60
C GLN A 317 -1.02 -11.57 -7.84
N ASN A 318 -2.32 -11.82 -7.78
CA ASN A 318 -3.21 -11.14 -6.85
C ASN A 318 -3.39 -12.07 -5.64
N LEU A 319 -2.77 -11.74 -4.52
CA LEU A 319 -2.76 -12.55 -3.31
C LEU A 319 -4.08 -12.45 -2.54
N LYS A 320 -4.23 -13.28 -1.50
CA LYS A 320 -5.36 -13.24 -0.57
C LYS A 320 -5.49 -11.82 0.02
N GLY A 321 -6.70 -11.27 -0.01
CA GLY A 321 -6.96 -9.89 0.43
C GLY A 321 -6.72 -8.82 -0.63
N GLY A 322 -5.94 -9.11 -1.67
CA GLY A 322 -5.64 -8.18 -2.75
C GLY A 322 -6.84 -7.88 -3.64
N VAL A 323 -7.02 -6.61 -3.99
CA VAL A 323 -8.08 -6.15 -4.89
C VAL A 323 -7.47 -5.48 -6.12
N ILE A 324 -7.85 -5.94 -7.30
CA ILE A 324 -7.58 -5.27 -8.58
C ILE A 324 -8.91 -4.80 -9.18
N ASP A 325 -9.11 -3.48 -9.16
CA ASP A 325 -10.21 -2.79 -9.81
C ASP A 325 -9.75 -2.25 -11.16
N LEU A 326 -10.22 -2.87 -12.24
CA LEU A 326 -9.88 -2.48 -13.60
C LEU A 326 -10.79 -1.39 -14.16
N THR A 327 -11.84 -0.99 -13.45
CA THR A 327 -12.94 -0.18 -13.98
C THR A 327 -13.35 -0.69 -15.37
N ASN A 328 -13.16 0.07 -16.46
CA ASN A 328 -13.53 -0.31 -17.82
C ASN A 328 -12.46 -1.12 -18.59
N GLY A 329 -11.40 -1.56 -17.90
CA GLY A 329 -10.24 -2.23 -18.46
C GLY A 329 -10.26 -3.75 -18.38
N ARG A 330 -9.12 -4.35 -18.72
CA ARG A 330 -8.92 -5.80 -18.73
C ARG A 330 -7.45 -6.13 -18.49
N ILE A 331 -7.19 -7.25 -17.82
CA ILE A 331 -5.85 -7.84 -17.78
C ILE A 331 -5.64 -8.66 -19.05
N ASN A 332 -4.52 -8.45 -19.74
CA ASN A 332 -4.09 -9.24 -20.88
C ASN A 332 -2.81 -10.01 -20.52
N VAL A 333 -2.91 -11.33 -20.51
CA VAL A 333 -1.79 -12.24 -20.29
C VAL A 333 -1.38 -12.76 -21.67
N ASN A 334 -0.22 -12.30 -22.14
CA ASN A 334 0.28 -12.70 -23.44
C ASN A 334 1.25 -13.87 -23.37
N VAL A 335 2.06 -13.91 -22.31
CA VAL A 335 2.96 -15.01 -21.96
C VAL A 335 2.95 -15.13 -20.43
N GLY A 336 3.24 -16.32 -19.91
CA GLY A 336 3.40 -16.52 -18.47
C GLY A 336 2.09 -16.81 -17.75
N THR A 337 1.98 -16.33 -16.51
CA THR A 337 0.98 -16.77 -15.54
C THR A 337 0.22 -15.63 -14.88
N LEU A 338 -1.07 -15.84 -14.66
CA LEU A 338 -1.86 -15.07 -13.71
C LEU A 338 -2.44 -16.00 -12.64
N VAL A 339 -2.24 -15.65 -11.38
CA VAL A 339 -2.90 -16.31 -10.25
C VAL A 339 -3.73 -15.27 -9.50
N ASN A 340 -5.04 -15.49 -9.44
CA ASN A 340 -5.96 -14.71 -8.63
C ASN A 340 -6.38 -15.50 -7.39
N ASN A 341 -5.84 -15.09 -6.25
CA ASN A 341 -6.25 -15.53 -4.92
C ASN A 341 -7.00 -14.43 -4.16
N GLY A 342 -7.25 -13.26 -4.77
CA GLY A 342 -7.99 -12.12 -4.20
C GLY A 342 -9.26 -11.79 -4.99
N LEU A 343 -9.58 -10.50 -5.15
CA LEU A 343 -10.67 -10.00 -5.98
C LEU A 343 -10.14 -9.31 -7.24
N ILE A 344 -10.61 -9.74 -8.42
CA ILE A 344 -10.44 -8.98 -9.67
C ILE A 344 -11.80 -8.54 -10.18
N LYS A 345 -11.99 -7.24 -10.37
CA LYS A 345 -13.25 -6.69 -10.89
C LYS A 345 -13.05 -5.81 -12.10
N SER A 346 -14.01 -5.87 -13.02
CA SER A 346 -14.06 -5.03 -14.21
C SER A 346 -15.51 -4.73 -14.61
N SER A 347 -15.79 -3.47 -14.91
CA SER A 347 -17.01 -2.98 -15.54
C SER A 347 -16.96 -3.06 -17.08
N ARG A 348 -15.89 -3.61 -17.65
CA ARG A 348 -15.76 -3.82 -19.09
C ARG A 348 -16.75 -4.88 -19.56
N GLN A 349 -17.32 -4.70 -20.75
CA GLN A 349 -18.08 -5.76 -21.39
C GLN A 349 -17.17 -6.94 -21.82
N GLY A 350 -17.49 -8.14 -21.35
CA GLY A 350 -16.69 -9.36 -21.55
C GLY A 350 -15.83 -9.72 -20.34
N SER A 351 -14.98 -10.73 -20.49
CA SER A 351 -14.14 -11.23 -19.38
C SER A 351 -13.10 -10.21 -18.90
N SER A 352 -12.84 -10.22 -17.59
CA SER A 352 -11.83 -9.40 -16.90
C SER A 352 -10.40 -9.78 -17.24
N VAL A 353 -10.19 -11.00 -17.74
CA VAL A 353 -8.91 -11.51 -18.21
C VAL A 353 -9.01 -12.00 -19.66
N PHE A 354 -8.00 -11.67 -20.47
CA PHE A 354 -7.78 -12.25 -21.78
C PHE A 354 -6.41 -12.90 -21.85
N THR A 355 -6.33 -14.04 -22.53
CA THR A 355 -5.16 -14.90 -22.49
C THR A 355 -4.75 -15.40 -23.88
N SER A 356 -3.44 -15.51 -24.13
CA SER A 356 -2.88 -16.01 -25.40
C SER A 356 -2.49 -17.50 -25.31
N GLU A 357 -2.05 -18.11 -26.41
CA GLU A 357 -1.56 -19.50 -26.37
C GLU A 357 -0.32 -19.61 -25.46
N GLY A 358 -0.20 -20.72 -24.71
CA GLY A 358 0.97 -21.00 -23.85
C GLY A 358 0.96 -20.30 -22.48
N THR A 359 -0.09 -19.55 -22.15
CA THR A 359 -0.26 -18.91 -20.82
C THR A 359 -1.03 -19.81 -19.85
N ILE A 360 -0.86 -19.58 -18.55
CA ILE A 360 -1.60 -20.28 -17.47
C ILE A 360 -2.34 -19.27 -16.61
N ILE A 361 -3.66 -19.45 -16.49
CA ILE A 361 -4.54 -18.59 -15.71
C ILE A 361 -5.22 -19.43 -14.65
N VAL A 362 -5.05 -19.04 -13.38
CA VAL A 362 -5.71 -19.69 -12.26
C VAL A 362 -6.48 -18.64 -11.48
N ASN A 363 -7.80 -18.83 -11.35
CA ASN A 363 -8.61 -18.09 -10.40
C ASN A 363 -9.08 -19.03 -9.30
N ASN A 364 -8.70 -18.74 -8.08
CA ASN A 364 -9.06 -19.52 -6.90
C ASN A 364 -9.98 -18.74 -5.94
N ALA A 365 -10.30 -17.48 -6.25
CA ALA A 365 -11.01 -16.58 -5.34
C ALA A 365 -12.13 -15.82 -6.07
N PHE A 366 -12.23 -14.51 -5.90
CA PHE A 366 -13.41 -13.77 -6.35
C PHE A 366 -13.15 -13.03 -7.66
N TYR A 367 -14.19 -12.94 -8.50
CA TYR A 367 -14.16 -12.06 -9.64
C TYR A 367 -15.51 -11.40 -9.90
N GLN A 368 -15.47 -10.19 -10.44
CA GLN A 368 -16.64 -9.47 -10.92
C GLN A 368 -16.43 -9.06 -12.38
N SER A 369 -17.48 -9.23 -13.17
CA SER A 369 -17.55 -8.81 -14.55
C SER A 369 -19.00 -8.45 -14.91
N ASP A 370 -19.21 -7.24 -15.44
CA ASP A 370 -20.57 -6.69 -15.63
C ASP A 370 -21.42 -7.41 -16.68
N SER A 371 -20.83 -8.24 -17.56
CA SER A 371 -21.60 -8.88 -18.63
C SER A 371 -21.19 -10.31 -19.03
N ALA A 372 -20.02 -10.76 -18.59
CA ALA A 372 -19.57 -12.12 -18.86
C ALA A 372 -19.38 -12.82 -17.52
N PHE A 373 -20.26 -13.74 -17.15
CA PHE A 373 -20.08 -14.62 -15.97
C PHE A 373 -18.81 -15.52 -16.05
N THR A 374 -17.92 -15.26 -17.01
CA THR A 374 -16.68 -15.97 -17.27
C THR A 374 -15.49 -15.09 -16.89
N PHE A 375 -14.66 -15.58 -15.96
CA PHE A 375 -13.46 -14.90 -15.48
C PHE A 375 -12.47 -14.53 -16.59
N ALA A 376 -12.14 -15.50 -17.45
CA ALA A 376 -11.11 -15.37 -18.49
C ALA A 376 -11.57 -15.95 -19.84
N THR A 377 -11.04 -15.40 -20.93
CA THR A 377 -11.23 -15.91 -22.31
C THR A 377 -9.90 -15.96 -23.06
N GLY A 378 -9.80 -16.78 -24.10
CA GLY A 378 -8.62 -16.86 -24.96
C GLY A 378 -8.13 -18.29 -25.21
N ALA A 379 -6.89 -18.44 -25.70
CA ALA A 379 -6.31 -19.71 -26.13
C ALA A 379 -5.39 -20.38 -25.07
N GLY A 380 -5.26 -19.77 -23.90
CA GLY A 380 -4.44 -20.24 -22.79
C GLY A 380 -5.13 -21.32 -21.96
N THR A 381 -4.38 -21.90 -21.01
CA THR A 381 -4.96 -22.81 -20.01
C THR A 381 -5.64 -21.99 -18.93
N ILE A 382 -6.94 -22.19 -18.75
CA ILE A 382 -7.75 -21.45 -17.77
C ILE A 382 -8.33 -22.44 -16.77
N THR A 383 -7.94 -22.29 -15.51
CA THR A 383 -8.54 -22.95 -14.36
C THR A 383 -9.32 -21.92 -13.56
N ASN A 384 -10.64 -22.08 -13.48
CA ASN A 384 -11.51 -21.18 -12.72
C ASN A 384 -12.19 -21.96 -11.59
N ASN A 385 -11.54 -21.92 -10.43
CA ASN A 385 -11.99 -22.47 -9.16
C ASN A 385 -12.58 -21.39 -8.24
N GLY A 386 -12.84 -20.19 -8.78
CA GLY A 386 -13.29 -19.05 -8.01
C GLY A 386 -14.77 -18.73 -8.19
N ILE A 387 -15.28 -17.82 -7.36
CA ILE A 387 -16.68 -17.43 -7.32
C ILE A 387 -16.90 -16.09 -8.02
N TYR A 388 -17.96 -16.02 -8.83
CA TYR A 388 -18.48 -14.77 -9.37
C TYR A 388 -19.21 -13.97 -8.29
N VAL A 389 -18.87 -12.70 -8.13
CA VAL A 389 -19.63 -11.72 -7.35
C VAL A 389 -20.28 -10.73 -8.31
N ASP A 390 -21.51 -10.31 -8.02
CA ASP A 390 -22.23 -9.33 -8.83
C ASP A 390 -21.71 -7.90 -8.58
N SER A 391 -22.34 -6.91 -9.25
CA SER A 391 -21.95 -5.51 -9.13
C SER A 391 -22.19 -4.88 -7.76
N THR A 392 -22.94 -5.57 -6.88
CA THR A 392 -23.14 -5.18 -5.48
C THR A 392 -22.15 -5.86 -4.53
N GLY A 393 -21.27 -6.73 -5.06
CA GLY A 393 -20.32 -7.51 -4.27
C GLY A 393 -20.92 -8.78 -3.68
N VAL A 394 -22.08 -9.22 -4.16
CA VAL A 394 -22.78 -10.42 -3.65
C VAL A 394 -22.53 -11.61 -4.57
N ALA A 395 -22.12 -12.74 -4.00
CA ALA A 395 -22.19 -14.04 -4.66
C ALA A 395 -23.32 -14.87 -4.08
N ILE A 396 -23.98 -15.67 -4.91
CA ILE A 396 -24.99 -16.63 -4.48
C ILE A 396 -24.45 -18.04 -4.72
N VAL A 397 -24.42 -18.86 -3.67
CA VAL A 397 -23.98 -20.26 -3.73
C VAL A 397 -25.08 -21.14 -3.15
N ASP A 398 -25.41 -22.24 -3.81
CA ASP A 398 -26.39 -23.20 -3.30
C ASP A 398 -25.66 -24.37 -2.64
N ALA A 399 -25.88 -24.57 -1.34
CA ALA A 399 -25.32 -25.71 -0.61
C ALA A 399 -26.05 -27.03 -0.92
N ALA A 400 -27.17 -27.00 -1.66
CA ALA A 400 -27.93 -28.17 -2.08
C ALA A 400 -28.32 -29.10 -0.91
N SER A 401 -28.67 -28.52 0.24
CA SER A 401 -28.95 -29.23 1.51
C SER A 401 -27.78 -29.99 2.11
N MET A 402 -26.55 -29.71 1.69
CA MET A 402 -25.33 -30.26 2.29
C MET A 402 -24.82 -29.36 3.41
N CYS A 403 -24.12 -29.94 4.38
CA CYS A 403 -23.45 -29.18 5.45
C CYS A 403 -22.05 -28.70 5.04
N GLU A 404 -21.66 -28.90 3.79
CA GLU A 404 -20.38 -28.47 3.24
C GLU A 404 -20.66 -27.81 1.89
N VAL A 405 -20.03 -26.66 1.67
CA VAL A 405 -20.16 -25.89 0.44
C VAL A 405 -18.79 -25.46 -0.03
N ASP A 406 -18.54 -25.51 -1.33
CA ASP A 406 -17.31 -25.02 -1.93
C ASP A 406 -17.42 -23.50 -2.19
N LEU A 407 -16.54 -22.74 -1.53
CA LEU A 407 -16.44 -21.29 -1.64
C LEU A 407 -15.10 -20.83 -2.26
N GLY A 408 -14.57 -21.63 -3.19
CA GLY A 408 -13.42 -21.34 -4.03
C GLY A 408 -12.08 -21.75 -3.40
N GLU A 409 -11.14 -22.21 -4.22
CA GLU A 409 -9.88 -22.87 -3.81
C GLU A 409 -8.80 -21.93 -3.18
N VAL A 410 -9.24 -20.99 -2.34
CA VAL A 410 -8.42 -20.25 -1.37
C VAL A 410 -9.11 -20.28 -0.02
N SER A 411 -8.33 -20.55 1.02
CA SER A 411 -8.80 -20.49 2.40
C SER A 411 -9.11 -19.04 2.82
N TYR A 412 -10.39 -18.75 3.09
CA TYR A 412 -10.88 -17.46 3.58
C TYR A 412 -11.55 -17.62 4.94
N ASP A 413 -11.40 -16.59 5.79
CA ASP A 413 -12.18 -16.49 7.01
C ASP A 413 -13.53 -15.85 6.67
N TYR A 414 -14.59 -16.54 7.09
CA TYR A 414 -15.96 -16.09 6.90
C TYR A 414 -16.57 -15.64 8.22
N PHE A 415 -17.40 -14.61 8.13
CA PHE A 415 -18.07 -14.00 9.27
C PHE A 415 -19.58 -14.04 9.06
N TYR A 416 -20.31 -14.51 10.08
CA TYR A 416 -21.77 -14.53 10.11
C TYR A 416 -22.25 -13.54 11.17
N GLU A 417 -23.14 -12.62 10.78
CA GLU A 417 -23.63 -11.53 11.65
C GLU A 417 -22.49 -10.71 12.30
N GLY A 418 -21.38 -10.53 11.57
CA GLY A 418 -20.20 -9.80 12.03
C GLY A 418 -19.28 -10.57 12.98
N ASN A 419 -19.59 -11.83 13.30
CA ASN A 419 -18.77 -12.68 14.15
C ASN A 419 -17.98 -13.69 13.32
N ALA A 420 -16.73 -13.98 13.71
CA ALA A 420 -15.95 -15.04 13.07
C ALA A 420 -16.71 -16.36 13.14
N TYR A 421 -16.90 -17.00 11.99
CA TYR A 421 -17.74 -18.18 11.85
C TYR A 421 -16.91 -19.42 11.58
N ALA A 422 -16.27 -19.47 10.41
CA ALA A 422 -15.45 -20.59 9.97
C ALA A 422 -14.46 -20.14 8.89
N THR A 423 -13.47 -20.99 8.65
CA THR A 423 -12.45 -20.79 7.60
C THR A 423 -12.63 -21.90 6.56
N SER A 424 -12.68 -21.56 5.28
CA SER A 424 -12.68 -22.59 4.23
C SER A 424 -11.33 -23.30 4.15
N THR A 425 -11.33 -24.54 3.68
CA THR A 425 -10.11 -25.31 3.41
C THR A 425 -9.33 -24.72 2.22
N SER A 426 -8.13 -25.24 1.93
CA SER A 426 -7.38 -24.88 0.72
C SER A 426 -8.11 -25.25 -0.57
N GLU A 427 -9.02 -26.23 -0.50
CA GLU A 427 -9.89 -26.67 -1.58
C GLU A 427 -11.20 -25.89 -1.64
N GLY A 428 -11.38 -24.88 -0.78
CA GLY A 428 -12.57 -24.02 -0.77
C GLY A 428 -13.75 -24.51 0.07
N ASN A 429 -13.70 -25.73 0.57
CA ASN A 429 -14.80 -26.28 1.36
C ASN A 429 -14.98 -25.56 2.70
N LEU A 430 -16.21 -25.10 2.95
CA LEU A 430 -16.68 -24.53 4.22
C LEU A 430 -17.73 -25.46 4.84
N ALA A 431 -17.47 -25.94 6.06
CA ALA A 431 -18.41 -26.79 6.80
C ALA A 431 -19.31 -25.94 7.71
N PHE A 432 -20.62 -26.14 7.60
CA PHE A 432 -21.60 -25.62 8.54
C PHE A 432 -21.72 -26.54 9.75
N MET A 433 -21.46 -25.97 10.93
CA MET A 433 -21.56 -26.69 12.19
C MET A 433 -23.03 -26.89 12.58
N ALA A 434 -23.34 -27.91 13.38
CA ALA A 434 -24.71 -28.16 13.82
C ALA A 434 -25.25 -26.98 14.66
N LYS A 435 -26.48 -26.54 14.37
CA LYS A 435 -27.18 -25.44 15.07
C LYS A 435 -26.34 -24.15 15.16
N SER A 436 -25.68 -23.77 14.09
CA SER A 436 -24.78 -22.61 14.02
C SER A 436 -25.37 -21.40 13.29
N VAL A 437 -26.44 -21.58 12.53
CA VAL A 437 -27.08 -20.52 11.72
C VAL A 437 -28.58 -20.43 11.95
N LEU A 438 -29.18 -19.26 11.71
CA LEU A 438 -30.60 -19.00 12.03
C LEU A 438 -31.58 -19.43 10.94
N SER A 439 -31.11 -19.58 9.69
CA SER A 439 -31.93 -19.86 8.52
C SER A 439 -31.20 -20.78 7.53
N ASP A 440 -31.95 -21.33 6.58
CA ASP A 440 -31.44 -22.09 5.43
C ASP A 440 -30.76 -21.20 4.38
N THR A 441 -30.97 -19.89 4.45
CA THR A 441 -30.24 -18.87 3.72
C THR A 441 -29.32 -18.12 4.67
N VAL A 442 -28.02 -18.10 4.39
CA VAL A 442 -26.98 -17.53 5.26
C VAL A 442 -26.18 -16.49 4.49
N GLU A 443 -25.99 -15.31 5.09
CA GLU A 443 -25.10 -14.29 4.54
C GLU A 443 -23.77 -14.31 5.28
N LEU A 444 -22.70 -14.61 4.55
CA LEU A 444 -21.33 -14.63 5.05
C LEU A 444 -20.55 -13.46 4.46
N THR A 445 -19.77 -12.76 5.27
CA THR A 445 -18.79 -11.78 4.79
C THR A 445 -17.39 -12.36 4.88
N THR A 446 -16.43 -11.79 4.16
CA THR A 446 -15.02 -12.23 4.14
C THR A 446 -14.08 -11.07 4.51
N THR A 447 -12.78 -11.36 4.64
CA THR A 447 -11.74 -10.36 4.90
C THR A 447 -11.54 -9.39 3.74
N ILE A 448 -12.05 -9.68 2.54
CA ILE A 448 -12.11 -8.71 1.44
C ILE A 448 -13.30 -7.75 1.68
N PRO A 449 -13.05 -6.44 1.85
CA PRO A 449 -14.12 -5.49 2.10
C PRO A 449 -15.16 -5.46 0.97
N GLY A 450 -16.44 -5.50 1.35
CA GLY A 450 -17.56 -5.38 0.41
C GLY A 450 -17.96 -6.67 -0.30
N ILE A 451 -17.35 -7.82 0.03
CA ILE A 451 -17.76 -9.12 -0.50
C ILE A 451 -18.67 -9.85 0.49
N THR A 452 -19.84 -10.24 0.00
CA THR A 452 -20.84 -11.04 0.72
C THR A 452 -21.16 -12.30 -0.07
N ILE A 453 -21.20 -13.45 0.60
CA ILE A 453 -21.61 -14.73 0.04
C ILE A 453 -22.96 -15.10 0.66
N GLN A 454 -24.00 -15.14 -0.15
CA GLN A 454 -25.31 -15.66 0.22
C GLN A 454 -25.35 -17.16 -0.09
N VAL A 455 -25.30 -17.98 0.95
CA VAL A 455 -25.40 -19.44 0.85
C VAL A 455 -26.86 -19.86 1.02
N LEU A 456 -27.44 -20.47 0.00
CA LEU A 456 -28.82 -20.96 -0.03
C LEU A 456 -28.87 -22.44 0.35
N ASN A 457 -30.04 -22.89 0.82
CA ASN A 457 -30.35 -24.28 1.12
C ASN A 457 -29.30 -24.98 1.99
N VAL A 458 -28.83 -24.32 3.05
CA VAL A 458 -27.92 -24.94 4.02
C VAL A 458 -28.61 -26.13 4.70
N CYS A 459 -27.84 -27.18 5.03
CA CYS A 459 -28.39 -28.39 5.62
C CYS A 459 -29.24 -28.11 6.89
N PRO A 460 -30.35 -28.84 7.10
CA PRO A 460 -31.22 -28.67 8.27
C PRO A 460 -30.51 -28.84 9.63
N GLU A 461 -29.44 -29.62 9.68
CA GLU A 461 -28.64 -29.86 10.88
C GLU A 461 -27.92 -28.60 11.36
N ALA A 462 -27.52 -27.73 10.44
CA ALA A 462 -26.86 -26.46 10.76
C ALA A 462 -27.84 -25.40 11.27
N ILE A 463 -29.13 -25.53 10.92
CA ILE A 463 -30.15 -24.55 11.27
C ILE A 463 -30.56 -24.72 12.74
N ILE A 464 -30.57 -23.60 13.47
CA ILE A 464 -31.19 -23.51 14.77
C ILE A 464 -32.70 -23.63 14.56
N ASN A 465 -33.20 -24.87 14.64
CA ASN A 465 -34.62 -25.18 14.58
C ASN A 465 -35.39 -24.48 15.71
N THR A 466 -35.83 -23.26 15.45
CA THR A 466 -36.77 -22.49 16.30
C THR A 466 -38.20 -23.05 16.24
N ALA A 467 -38.42 -24.16 15.52
CA ALA A 467 -39.65 -24.97 15.57
C ALA A 467 -39.91 -25.65 16.93
N SER A 468 -39.08 -25.42 17.95
CA SER A 468 -39.52 -25.56 19.33
C SER A 468 -40.00 -24.21 19.79
N LYS A 469 -41.34 -24.01 19.77
CA LYS A 469 -42.08 -22.85 20.27
C LYS A 469 -41.19 -21.94 21.10
N THR A 470 -40.71 -20.87 20.50
CA THR A 470 -40.23 -19.72 21.25
C THR A 470 -41.38 -19.32 22.18
N LEU A 471 -41.25 -19.57 23.48
CA LEU A 471 -41.97 -18.75 24.44
C LEU A 471 -41.45 -17.34 24.17
N VAL A 472 -42.23 -16.51 23.50
CA VAL A 472 -41.87 -15.09 23.38
C VAL A 472 -41.92 -14.55 24.81
N ALA A 473 -40.92 -13.75 25.20
CA ALA A 473 -40.82 -13.21 26.57
C ALA A 473 -42.12 -12.51 27.04
N ASP A 474 -42.96 -12.06 26.10
CA ASP A 474 -44.28 -11.46 26.34
C ASP A 474 -45.36 -12.42 26.88
N HIS A 475 -45.11 -13.74 26.98
CA HIS A 475 -46.12 -14.72 27.36
C HIS A 475 -45.86 -15.43 28.70
N LEU A 476 -44.75 -15.12 29.40
CA LEU A 476 -44.43 -15.65 30.72
C LEU A 476 -44.76 -14.62 31.80
N ASN A 477 -45.94 -14.75 32.40
CA ASN A 477 -46.30 -13.89 33.51
C ASN A 477 -45.98 -14.58 34.84
N ILE A 478 -45.17 -13.93 35.67
CA ILE A 478 -44.75 -14.44 36.98
C ILE A 478 -45.55 -13.72 38.06
N TYR A 479 -46.27 -14.48 38.88
CA TYR A 479 -47.05 -13.92 39.99
C TYR A 479 -46.86 -14.72 41.29
N PRO A 480 -46.64 -14.04 42.43
CA PRO A 480 -46.50 -12.59 42.56
C PRO A 480 -45.12 -12.06 42.12
N THR A 481 -45.05 -10.80 41.68
CA THR A 481 -43.78 -10.13 41.32
C THR A 481 -42.91 -9.75 42.53
N VAL A 482 -43.49 -9.83 43.73
CA VAL A 482 -42.81 -9.73 45.03
C VAL A 482 -43.33 -10.87 45.89
N ALA A 483 -42.43 -11.75 46.34
CA ALA A 483 -42.77 -12.94 47.11
C ALA A 483 -42.06 -12.92 48.46
N GLY A 484 -42.69 -13.45 49.51
CA GLY A 484 -42.08 -13.72 50.80
C GLY A 484 -41.46 -15.12 50.88
N SER A 485 -40.71 -15.36 51.95
CA SER A 485 -40.23 -16.68 52.32
C SER A 485 -41.39 -17.69 52.46
N GLY A 486 -41.34 -18.81 51.72
CA GLY A 486 -42.39 -19.83 51.71
C GLY A 486 -43.56 -19.55 50.76
N ASP A 487 -43.54 -18.45 50.00
CA ASP A 487 -44.57 -18.18 48.99
C ASP A 487 -44.40 -19.09 47.77
N VAL A 488 -45.50 -19.36 47.08
CA VAL A 488 -45.50 -20.10 45.81
C VAL A 488 -45.51 -19.10 44.64
N ILE A 489 -44.47 -19.15 43.82
CA ILE A 489 -44.39 -18.41 42.57
C ILE A 489 -45.10 -19.23 41.48
N ASN A 490 -46.10 -18.64 40.84
CA ASN A 490 -46.77 -19.19 39.67
C ASN A 490 -46.18 -18.57 38.41
N ILE A 491 -46.01 -19.40 37.39
CA ILE A 491 -45.43 -19.00 36.10
C ILE A 491 -46.45 -19.35 35.02
N ASP A 492 -47.28 -18.38 34.64
CA ASP A 492 -48.26 -18.57 33.58
C ASP A 492 -47.56 -18.70 32.24
N GLY A 493 -48.02 -19.66 31.43
CA GLY A 493 -47.41 -19.98 30.14
C GLY A 493 -46.30 -21.04 30.20
N ALA A 494 -45.80 -21.41 31.39
CA ALA A 494 -44.79 -22.47 31.52
C ALA A 494 -45.34 -23.86 31.13
N PRO A 495 -44.61 -24.65 30.32
CA PRO A 495 -44.92 -26.04 30.04
C PRO A 495 -44.98 -26.89 31.31
N THR A 496 -45.79 -27.96 31.31
CA THR A 496 -46.00 -28.83 32.48
C THR A 496 -44.75 -29.64 32.87
N ASP A 497 -43.80 -29.76 31.96
CA ASP A 497 -42.52 -30.44 32.12
C ASP A 497 -41.32 -29.48 32.27
N ALA A 498 -41.56 -28.16 32.25
CA ALA A 498 -40.50 -27.17 32.39
C ALA A 498 -39.76 -27.33 33.71
N VAL A 499 -38.42 -27.25 33.67
CA VAL A 499 -37.56 -27.21 34.85
C VAL A 499 -37.39 -25.76 35.28
N ILE A 500 -37.86 -25.45 36.48
CA ILE A 500 -37.72 -24.11 37.07
C ILE A 500 -36.54 -24.15 38.04
N ARG A 501 -35.60 -23.20 37.95
CA ARG A 501 -34.49 -23.02 38.89
C ARG A 501 -34.45 -21.58 39.39
N MET A 502 -34.19 -21.41 40.67
CA MET A 502 -33.91 -20.12 41.29
C MET A 502 -32.44 -20.05 41.65
N TYR A 503 -31.80 -18.95 41.29
CA TYR A 503 -30.40 -18.67 41.64
C TYR A 503 -30.32 -17.45 42.56
N ASP A 504 -29.43 -17.51 43.54
CA ASP A 504 -29.01 -16.32 44.27
C ASP A 504 -28.09 -15.43 43.39
N LEU A 505 -27.68 -14.28 43.94
CA LEU A 505 -26.79 -13.34 43.24
C LEU A 505 -25.37 -13.90 42.97
N ASN A 506 -24.98 -14.98 43.66
CA ASN A 506 -23.71 -15.66 43.45
C ASN A 506 -23.82 -16.78 42.40
N GLY A 507 -25.01 -16.98 41.82
CA GLY A 507 -25.27 -18.03 40.83
C GLY A 507 -25.48 -19.41 41.44
N ALA A 508 -25.65 -19.53 42.76
CA ALA A 508 -25.95 -20.81 43.40
C ALA A 508 -27.45 -21.14 43.29
N ILE A 509 -27.78 -22.40 42.98
CA ILE A 509 -29.18 -22.85 42.91
C ILE A 509 -29.73 -22.92 44.33
N ILE A 510 -30.74 -22.10 44.60
CA ILE A 510 -31.41 -22.03 45.91
C ILE A 510 -32.77 -22.72 45.92
N GLY A 511 -33.35 -23.00 44.74
CA GLY A 511 -34.54 -23.82 44.62
C GLY A 511 -34.73 -24.36 43.21
N GLN A 512 -35.37 -25.52 43.11
CA GLN A 512 -35.65 -26.19 41.84
C GLN A 512 -37.03 -26.86 41.88
N GLY A 513 -37.78 -26.72 40.79
CA GLY A 513 -39.11 -27.30 40.63
C GLY A 513 -39.35 -27.79 39.19
N ARG A 514 -40.51 -28.38 38.98
CA ARG A 514 -41.01 -28.76 37.65
C ARG A 514 -42.43 -28.25 37.43
N GLY A 515 -42.76 -27.96 36.17
CA GLY A 515 -44.06 -27.46 35.75
C GLY A 515 -44.15 -25.94 35.81
N ASN A 516 -45.23 -25.41 36.36
CA ASN A 516 -45.55 -23.97 36.37
C ASN A 516 -45.51 -23.32 37.76
N ARG A 517 -44.92 -24.01 38.75
CA ARG A 517 -44.90 -23.58 40.16
C ARG A 517 -43.56 -23.87 40.81
N ILE A 518 -43.10 -22.94 41.64
CA ILE A 518 -41.93 -23.14 42.51
C ILE A 518 -42.13 -22.43 43.85
N GLU A 519 -41.74 -23.08 44.95
CA GLU A 519 -41.83 -22.53 46.30
C GLU A 519 -40.56 -21.77 46.66
N VAL A 520 -40.70 -20.57 47.22
CA VAL A 520 -39.59 -19.71 47.63
C VAL A 520 -38.89 -20.31 48.86
N PRO A 521 -37.57 -20.59 48.80
CA PRO A 521 -36.84 -21.17 49.91
C PRO A 521 -36.89 -20.27 51.15
N THR A 522 -36.95 -20.88 52.33
CA THR A 522 -37.31 -20.17 53.57
C THR A 522 -36.29 -19.15 54.10
N ARG A 523 -35.17 -18.88 53.39
CA ARG A 523 -34.04 -18.07 53.90
C ARG A 523 -33.26 -17.28 52.83
N ASN A 524 -33.92 -16.57 51.91
CA ASN A 524 -33.20 -15.69 50.97
C ASN A 524 -33.96 -14.37 50.67
N PRO A 525 -33.98 -13.39 51.59
CA PRO A 525 -34.43 -12.04 51.25
C PRO A 525 -33.42 -11.42 50.27
N GLY A 526 -33.89 -10.93 49.12
CA GLY A 526 -33.02 -10.35 48.09
C GLY A 526 -33.52 -10.55 46.66
N MET A 527 -32.74 -10.02 45.71
CA MET A 527 -32.98 -10.24 44.28
C MET A 527 -32.49 -11.63 43.88
N ILE A 528 -33.32 -12.41 43.22
CA ILE A 528 -33.00 -13.74 42.71
C ILE A 528 -33.25 -13.81 41.20
N LEU A 529 -32.58 -14.76 40.56
CA LEU A 529 -32.75 -15.05 39.14
C LEU A 529 -33.61 -16.30 38.99
N LEU A 530 -34.77 -16.17 38.35
CA LEU A 530 -35.61 -17.31 38.01
C LEU A 530 -35.29 -17.76 36.59
N SER A 531 -34.95 -19.03 36.43
CA SER A 531 -34.78 -19.67 35.13
C SER A 531 -35.87 -20.71 34.89
N VAL A 532 -36.50 -20.67 33.72
CA VAL A 532 -37.50 -21.66 33.28
C VAL A 532 -36.98 -22.32 32.02
N MET A 533 -36.75 -23.64 32.08
CA MET A 533 -36.15 -24.42 30.99
C MET A 533 -37.10 -25.51 30.52
N ASP A 534 -37.54 -25.45 29.26
CA ASP A 534 -38.33 -26.51 28.62
C ASP A 534 -37.47 -27.36 27.67
N GLY A 535 -36.42 -27.99 28.22
CA GLY A 535 -35.52 -28.91 27.51
C GLY A 535 -34.73 -28.35 26.31
N LYS A 536 -35.11 -27.18 25.79
CA LYS A 536 -34.69 -26.61 24.51
C LYS A 536 -34.54 -25.08 24.54
N VAL A 537 -35.29 -24.36 25.39
CA VAL A 537 -35.19 -22.90 25.58
C VAL A 537 -35.17 -22.55 27.06
N GLY A 538 -34.35 -21.58 27.45
CA GLY A 538 -34.24 -21.06 28.81
C GLY A 538 -34.71 -19.61 28.89
N TYR A 539 -35.68 -19.34 29.75
CA TYR A 539 -36.10 -17.99 30.14
C TYR A 539 -35.41 -17.60 31.42
N VAL A 540 -35.10 -16.32 31.57
CA VAL A 540 -34.44 -15.78 32.76
C VAL A 540 -35.13 -14.48 33.15
N GLN A 541 -35.68 -14.40 34.36
CA GLN A 541 -36.34 -13.21 34.90
C GLN A 541 -35.81 -12.89 36.30
N LYS A 542 -35.67 -11.59 36.60
CA LYS A 542 -35.31 -11.13 37.95
C LYS A 542 -36.57 -11.03 38.82
N LEU A 543 -36.49 -11.57 40.04
CA LEU A 543 -37.55 -11.50 41.05
C LEU A 543 -36.98 -10.93 42.35
N ILE A 544 -37.78 -10.15 43.08
CA ILE A 544 -37.40 -9.62 44.40
C ILE A 544 -38.16 -10.39 45.48
N ILE A 545 -37.44 -11.07 46.37
CA ILE A 545 -37.97 -11.71 47.57
C ILE A 545 -37.82 -10.76 48.76
N ARG A 546 -38.90 -10.53 49.51
CA ARG A 546 -38.90 -9.68 50.72
C ARG A 546 -38.88 -10.48 52.01
#